data_AF-A0A1B6JDI5-F1
#
_entry.id   AF-A0A1B6JDI5-F1
#
_cell.length_a   1.000
_cell.length_b   1.000
_cell.length_c   1.000
_cell.angle_alpha   90.00
_cell.angle_beta   90.00
_cell.angle_gamma   90.00
#
_symmetry.space_group_name_H-M   'P 1'
#
loop_
_entity.id
_entity.type
_entity.pdbx_description
1 polymer ?
#
loop_
_entity_poly.entity_id
_entity_poly.type
_entity_poly.pdbx_seq_one_letter_code
_entity_poly.pdbx_strand_id
1 'polypeptide(L)'
;MENNIDIRGGNAKPEITDLLVFQLFFLPYTLSSYLYWYVSWIIAHNIRGLPLSDDEKLYLIRKYMKKGVTQFEALEASSKEEFIKQDLWIKEKFDAWAKEKEEEQKKQLAENARYKAYRRHVKNHGTGRMTFDDS
;
A
#
# COMPACT_ATOMS: atom_id res chain seq x y z
N MET A 1 -17.69 -63.51 17.40
CA MET A 1 -18.57 -63.67 16.22
C MET A 1 -19.59 -62.57 16.32
N GLU A 2 -19.82 -61.65 15.39
CA GLU A 2 -19.31 -61.36 14.06
C GLU A 2 -19.46 -59.85 13.91
N ASN A 3 -18.44 -59.19 13.35
CA ASN A 3 -18.48 -57.76 13.07
C ASN A 3 -19.52 -57.52 11.97
N ASN A 4 -20.66 -56.96 12.34
CA ASN A 4 -21.65 -56.49 11.38
C ASN A 4 -21.17 -55.14 10.82
N ILE A 5 -20.28 -55.22 9.82
CA ILE A 5 -20.00 -54.11 8.93
C ILE A 5 -20.73 -54.45 7.64
N ASP A 6 -21.90 -53.84 7.50
CA ASP A 6 -22.79 -53.94 6.34
C ASP A 6 -22.07 -53.34 5.12
N ILE A 7 -21.36 -54.18 4.37
CA ILE A 7 -20.76 -53.81 3.08
C ILE A 7 -21.90 -53.82 2.03
N ARG A 8 -22.85 -52.90 2.18
CA ARG A 8 -23.85 -52.61 1.15
C ARG A 8 -23.25 -51.63 0.15
N GLY A 9 -22.79 -52.22 -0.94
CA GLY A 9 -22.73 -51.68 -2.30
C GLY A 9 -22.87 -50.16 -2.44
N GLY A 10 -21.78 -49.44 -2.25
CA GLY A 10 -21.59 -48.09 -2.75
C GLY A 10 -20.67 -48.13 -3.96
N ASN A 11 -21.11 -48.73 -5.06
CA ASN A 11 -20.42 -48.60 -6.35
C ASN A 11 -20.68 -47.18 -6.90
N ALA A 12 -20.20 -46.16 -6.19
CA ALA A 12 -20.11 -44.82 -6.73
C ALA A 12 -18.91 -44.86 -7.69
N LYS A 13 -19.16 -44.62 -8.99
CA LYS A 13 -18.10 -44.42 -9.98
C LYS A 13 -17.02 -43.56 -9.34
N PRO A 14 -15.72 -43.88 -9.46
CA PRO A 14 -14.67 -42.95 -9.02
C PRO A 14 -14.87 -41.64 -9.79
N GLU A 15 -15.58 -40.72 -9.15
CA GLU A 15 -16.08 -39.48 -9.71
C GLU A 15 -14.97 -38.48 -9.50
N ILE A 16 -14.06 -38.41 -10.46
CA ILE A 16 -13.04 -37.36 -10.53
C ILE A 16 -12.13 -37.24 -9.29
N THR A 17 -12.30 -38.07 -8.24
CA THR A 17 -11.66 -37.97 -6.91
C THR A 17 -10.18 -38.34 -6.91
N ASP A 18 -9.62 -38.76 -8.05
CA ASP A 18 -8.17 -38.72 -8.30
C ASP A 18 -7.69 -37.29 -8.67
N LEU A 19 -8.56 -36.28 -8.49
CA LEU A 19 -8.36 -34.87 -8.77
C LEU A 19 -7.13 -34.28 -8.09
N LEU A 20 -6.68 -34.82 -6.95
CA LEU A 20 -5.56 -34.26 -6.19
C LEU A 20 -4.22 -34.46 -6.91
N VAL A 21 -3.99 -35.64 -7.51
CA VAL A 21 -2.79 -35.88 -8.30
C VAL A 21 -2.82 -35.02 -9.56
N PHE A 22 -3.97 -34.96 -10.23
CA PHE A 22 -4.16 -34.11 -11.40
C PHE A 22 -3.94 -32.63 -11.06
N GLN A 23 -4.51 -32.14 -9.95
CA GLN A 23 -4.32 -30.79 -9.47
C GLN A 23 -2.86 -30.52 -9.10
N LEU A 24 -2.14 -31.48 -8.53
CA LEU A 24 -0.72 -31.33 -8.19
C LEU A 24 0.19 -31.25 -9.43
N PHE A 25 -0.20 -31.86 -10.55
CA PHE A 25 0.53 -31.76 -11.82
C PHE A 25 0.13 -30.52 -12.64
N PHE A 26 -1.15 -30.14 -12.63
CA PHE A 26 -1.64 -28.99 -13.40
C PHE A 26 -1.39 -27.65 -12.68
N LEU A 27 -1.37 -27.62 -11.35
CA LEU A 27 -1.05 -26.41 -10.57
C LEU A 27 0.32 -25.81 -10.90
N PRO A 28 1.45 -26.54 -10.89
CA PRO A 28 2.75 -25.93 -11.16
C PRO A 28 2.83 -25.40 -12.58
N TYR A 29 2.19 -26.05 -13.55
CA TYR A 29 2.16 -25.60 -14.94
C TYR A 29 1.31 -24.32 -15.11
N THR A 30 0.10 -24.31 -14.57
CA THR A 30 -0.79 -23.14 -14.63
C THR A 30 -0.24 -21.97 -13.82
N LEU A 31 0.34 -22.24 -12.65
CA LEU A 31 0.99 -21.23 -11.80
C LEU A 31 2.23 -20.66 -12.48
N SER A 32 3.06 -21.49 -13.12
CA SER A 32 4.23 -20.99 -13.87
C SER A 32 3.79 -20.13 -15.05
N SER A 33 2.82 -20.58 -15.85
CA SER A 33 2.28 -19.77 -16.96
C SER A 33 1.67 -18.46 -16.46
N TYR A 34 0.98 -18.48 -15.32
CA TYR A 34 0.42 -17.28 -14.70
C TYR A 34 1.51 -16.34 -14.19
N LEU A 35 2.56 -16.87 -13.57
CA LEU A 35 3.73 -16.11 -13.12
C LEU A 35 4.47 -15.50 -14.31
N TYR A 36 4.67 -16.24 -15.40
CA TYR A 36 5.27 -15.71 -16.63
C TYR A 36 4.42 -14.60 -17.24
N TRP A 37 3.10 -14.78 -17.28
CA TRP A 37 2.19 -13.73 -17.75
C TRP A 37 2.26 -12.50 -16.84
N TYR A 38 2.26 -12.69 -15.53
CA TYR A 38 2.35 -11.61 -14.53
C TYR A 38 3.68 -10.86 -14.61
N VAL A 39 4.80 -11.57 -14.72
CA VAL A 39 6.13 -10.99 -14.89
C VAL A 39 6.23 -10.30 -16.25
N SER A 40 5.71 -10.89 -17.33
CA SER A 40 5.66 -10.23 -18.65
C SER A 40 4.78 -8.98 -18.63
N TRP A 41 3.68 -8.98 -17.88
CA TRP A 41 2.82 -7.82 -17.69
C TRP A 41 3.53 -6.73 -16.89
N ILE A 42 4.24 -7.10 -15.81
CA ILE A 42 5.08 -6.18 -15.05
C ILE A 42 6.20 -5.62 -15.92
N ILE A 43 6.89 -6.44 -16.71
CA ILE A 43 7.95 -5.96 -17.62
C ILE A 43 7.34 -5.06 -18.70
N ALA A 44 6.19 -5.41 -19.27
CA ALA A 44 5.52 -4.60 -20.29
C ALA A 44 5.04 -3.24 -19.74
N HIS A 45 4.52 -3.21 -18.51
CA HIS A 45 3.96 -2.00 -17.92
C HIS A 45 5.02 -1.16 -17.18
N ASN A 46 6.01 -1.80 -16.56
CA ASN A 46 7.02 -1.16 -15.70
C ASN A 46 8.36 -0.92 -16.44
N ILE A 47 8.72 -1.74 -17.45
CA ILE A 47 9.99 -1.64 -18.19
C ILE A 47 9.81 -1.15 -19.65
N ARG A 48 8.77 -1.60 -20.36
CA ARG A 48 8.55 -1.19 -21.77
C ARG A 48 7.95 0.21 -21.93
N GLY A 49 7.55 0.87 -20.84
CA GLY A 49 7.11 2.26 -20.90
C GLY A 49 5.97 2.49 -21.90
N LEU A 50 4.95 1.61 -21.92
CA LEU A 50 3.66 2.09 -22.42
C LEU A 50 3.35 3.35 -21.60
N PRO A 51 2.95 4.47 -22.22
CA PRO A 51 2.65 5.67 -21.48
C PRO A 51 1.51 5.31 -20.54
N LEU A 52 1.81 5.13 -19.24
CA LEU A 52 0.76 5.10 -18.23
C LEU A 52 -0.08 6.33 -18.54
N SER A 53 -1.38 6.11 -18.74
CA SER A 53 -2.28 7.23 -18.91
C SER A 53 -2.08 8.15 -17.70
N ASP A 54 -2.17 9.46 -17.90
CA ASP A 54 -1.95 10.40 -16.80
C ASP A 54 -2.91 10.11 -15.63
N ASP A 55 -4.09 9.55 -15.92
CA ASP A 55 -5.03 9.03 -14.94
C ASP A 55 -4.47 7.88 -14.08
N GLU A 56 -3.74 6.93 -14.67
CA GLU A 56 -3.14 5.79 -13.97
C GLU A 56 -1.99 6.27 -13.07
N LYS A 57 -1.19 7.23 -13.55
CA LYS A 57 -0.13 7.86 -12.74
C LYS A 57 -0.72 8.57 -11.53
N LEU A 58 -1.80 9.34 -11.74
CA LEU A 58 -2.50 10.03 -10.66
C LEU A 58 -3.12 9.07 -9.65
N TYR A 59 -3.65 7.93 -10.12
CA TYR A 59 -4.14 6.88 -9.23
C TYR A 59 -3.02 6.31 -8.33
N LEU A 60 -1.84 6.02 -8.90
CA LEU A 60 -0.67 5.56 -8.15
C LEU A 60 -0.18 6.59 -7.14
N ILE A 61 -0.03 7.84 -7.55
CA ILE A 61 0.38 8.96 -6.68
C ILE A 61 -0.61 9.09 -5.51
N ARG A 62 -1.91 9.07 -5.79
CA ARG A 62 -2.96 9.11 -4.75
C ARG A 62 -2.81 7.95 -3.76
N LYS A 63 -2.57 6.73 -4.27
CA LYS A 63 -2.39 5.53 -3.45
C LYS A 63 -1.19 5.66 -2.51
N TYR A 64 -0.06 6.20 -2.98
CA TYR A 64 1.11 6.45 -2.14
C TYR A 64 0.88 7.58 -1.13
N MET A 65 0.15 8.63 -1.51
CA MET A 65 -0.16 9.75 -0.64
C MET A 65 -1.16 9.41 0.47
N LYS A 66 -1.82 8.25 0.41
CA LYS A 66 -2.86 7.79 1.36
C LYS A 66 -3.99 8.82 1.56
N LYS A 67 -4.31 9.61 0.53
CA LYS A 67 -5.40 10.59 0.56
C LYS A 67 -6.71 9.98 0.03
N GLY A 68 -7.83 10.40 0.62
CA GLY A 68 -9.16 10.06 0.13
C GLY A 68 -9.40 10.61 -1.29
N VAL A 69 -10.36 10.03 -2.02
CA VAL A 69 -10.72 10.45 -3.40
C VAL A 69 -10.95 11.96 -3.45
N THR A 70 -11.84 12.44 -2.58
CA THR A 70 -12.27 13.84 -2.50
C THR A 70 -11.15 14.79 -2.13
N GLN A 71 -10.24 14.38 -1.23
CA GLN A 71 -9.07 15.19 -0.86
C GLN A 71 -8.06 15.31 -2.00
N PHE A 72 -7.91 14.26 -2.80
CA PHE A 72 -7.00 14.28 -3.95
C PHE A 72 -7.61 15.05 -5.13
N GLU A 73 -8.92 14.92 -5.35
CA GLU A 73 -9.64 15.69 -6.37
C GLU A 73 -9.64 17.18 -6.08
N ALA A 74 -9.82 17.57 -4.82
CA ALA A 74 -9.74 18.96 -4.36
C ALA A 74 -8.34 19.60 -4.51
N LEU A 75 -7.30 18.80 -4.78
CA LEU A 75 -5.96 19.32 -5.04
C LEU A 75 -5.92 20.05 -6.39
N GLU A 76 -5.16 21.14 -6.44
CA GLU A 76 -5.02 21.96 -7.65
C GLU A 76 -4.49 21.14 -8.84
N ALA A 77 -5.01 21.42 -10.03
CA ALA A 77 -4.58 20.74 -11.26
C ALA A 77 -3.09 20.97 -11.54
N SER A 78 -2.58 22.17 -11.23
CA SER A 78 -1.15 22.51 -11.34
C SER A 78 -0.27 21.59 -10.48
N SER A 79 -0.67 21.34 -9.23
CA SER A 79 0.05 20.42 -8.33
C SER A 79 0.03 18.98 -8.84
N LYS A 80 -1.09 18.54 -9.44
CA LYS A 80 -1.20 17.20 -10.06
C LYS A 80 -0.25 17.06 -11.25
N GLU A 81 -0.15 18.09 -12.10
CA GLU A 81 0.80 18.11 -13.21
C GLU A 81 2.26 18.10 -12.73
N GLU A 82 2.59 18.83 -11.67
CA GLU A 82 3.93 18.79 -11.07
C GLU A 82 4.29 17.39 -10.55
N PHE A 83 3.34 16.70 -9.94
CA PHE A 83 3.56 15.33 -9.48
C PHE A 83 3.85 14.35 -10.62
N ILE A 84 3.18 14.57 -11.76
CA ILE A 84 3.47 13.82 -12.99
C ILE A 84 4.85 14.21 -13.52
N LYS A 85 5.20 15.50 -13.60
CA LYS A 85 6.51 15.95 -14.10
C LYS A 85 7.69 15.43 -13.26
N GLN A 86 7.48 15.21 -11.96
CA GLN A 86 8.51 14.67 -11.05
C GLN A 86 8.55 13.13 -11.00
N ASP A 87 7.74 12.45 -11.80
CA ASP A 87 7.55 11.00 -11.81
C ASP A 87 7.23 10.41 -10.41
N LEU A 88 6.40 11.10 -9.62
CA LEU A 88 6.04 10.66 -8.25
C LEU A 88 5.21 9.35 -8.22
N TRP A 89 4.85 8.79 -9.37
CA TRP A 89 4.32 7.43 -9.47
C TRP A 89 5.39 6.35 -9.27
N ILE A 90 6.68 6.72 -9.28
CA ILE A 90 7.78 5.83 -8.90
C ILE A 90 7.94 5.90 -7.38
N LYS A 91 7.73 4.78 -6.71
CA LYS A 91 7.71 4.71 -5.24
C LYS A 91 8.99 5.27 -4.60
N GLU A 92 10.16 4.98 -5.17
CA GLU A 92 11.44 5.49 -4.67
C GLU A 92 11.53 7.03 -4.73
N LYS A 93 11.07 7.63 -5.83
CA LYS A 93 11.01 9.09 -5.98
C LYS A 93 9.97 9.70 -5.03
N PHE A 94 8.82 9.04 -4.88
CA PHE A 94 7.79 9.45 -3.94
C PHE A 94 8.31 9.46 -2.50
N ASP A 95 9.00 8.41 -2.07
CA ASP A 95 9.54 8.30 -0.71
C ASP A 95 10.59 9.40 -0.44
N ALA A 96 11.45 9.70 -1.42
CA ALA A 96 12.40 10.81 -1.33
C ALA A 96 11.71 12.17 -1.23
N TRP A 97 10.73 12.44 -2.10
CA TRP A 97 9.93 13.67 -2.09
C TRP A 97 9.13 13.84 -0.79
N ALA A 98 8.52 12.75 -0.30
CA ALA A 98 7.72 12.77 0.92
C ALA A 98 8.61 13.11 2.13
N LYS A 99 9.83 12.57 2.17
CA LYS A 99 10.81 12.90 3.21
C LYS A 99 11.25 14.35 3.13
N GLU A 100 11.54 14.87 1.93
CA GLU A 100 11.90 16.27 1.73
C GLU A 100 10.76 17.21 2.17
N LYS A 101 9.52 16.90 1.80
CA LYS A 101 8.34 17.66 2.26
C LYS A 101 8.15 17.59 3.77
N GLU A 102 8.36 16.44 4.39
CA GLU A 102 8.28 16.33 5.85
C GLU A 102 9.36 17.19 6.54
N GLU A 103 10.57 17.20 6.00
CA GLU A 103 11.66 18.05 6.50
C GLU A 103 11.37 19.54 6.30
N GLU A 104 10.83 19.94 5.15
CA GLU A 104 10.40 21.30 4.88
C GLU A 104 9.31 21.75 5.87
N GLN A 105 8.29 20.91 6.09
CA GLN A 105 7.23 21.18 7.07
C GLN A 105 7.79 21.28 8.49
N LYS A 106 8.73 20.41 8.87
CA LYS A 106 9.43 20.49 10.17
C LYS A 106 10.22 21.79 10.33
N LYS A 107 10.92 22.23 9.28
CA LYS A 107 11.66 23.51 9.28
C LYS A 107 10.70 24.69 9.42
N GLN A 108 9.61 24.73 8.65
CA GLN A 108 8.60 25.78 8.75
C GLN A 108 7.94 25.84 10.14
N LEU A 109 7.60 24.68 10.72
CA LEU A 109 7.12 24.59 12.09
C LEU A 109 8.16 25.08 13.09
N ALA A 110 9.43 24.70 12.89
CA ALA A 110 10.53 25.14 13.72
C ALA A 110 10.77 26.65 13.61
N GLU A 111 10.56 27.27 12.46
CA GLU A 111 10.68 28.72 12.27
C GLU A 111 9.49 29.50 12.87
N ASN A 112 8.30 28.89 12.88
CA ASN A 112 7.09 29.53 13.37
C ASN A 112 7.21 29.92 14.87
N ALA A 113 7.28 31.23 15.12
CA ALA A 113 7.41 31.81 16.47
C ALA A 113 6.27 31.40 17.40
N ARG A 114 5.04 31.25 16.89
CA ARG A 114 3.88 30.78 17.69
C ARG A 114 4.05 29.34 18.13
N TYR A 115 4.59 28.47 17.25
CA TYR A 115 4.86 27.07 17.61
C TYR A 115 6.01 26.97 18.62
N LYS A 116 7.06 27.80 18.52
CA LYS A 116 8.10 27.92 19.56
C LYS A 116 7.52 28.38 20.90
N ALA A 117 6.67 29.40 20.90
CA ALA A 117 6.03 29.94 22.11
C ALA A 117 5.09 28.91 22.76
N TYR A 118 4.26 28.23 21.96
CA TYR A 118 3.38 27.15 22.43
C TYR A 118 4.19 26.00 23.05
N ARG A 119 5.27 25.56 22.39
CA ARG A 119 6.12 24.49 22.92
C ARG A 119 6.76 24.86 24.27
N ARG A 120 7.20 26.12 24.44
CA ARG A 120 7.70 26.64 25.73
C ARG A 120 6.59 26.70 26.78
N HIS A 121 5.41 27.16 26.41
CA HIS A 121 4.27 27.25 27.31
C HIS A 121 3.86 25.87 27.83
N VAL A 122 3.71 24.86 26.95
CA VAL A 122 3.41 23.47 27.33
C VAL A 122 4.51 22.87 28.20
N LYS A 123 5.79 23.16 27.93
CA LYS A 123 6.89 22.71 28.80
C LYS A 123 6.83 23.34 30.20
N ASN A 124 6.45 24.61 30.30
CA ASN A 124 6.42 25.36 31.57
C ASN A 124 5.11 25.18 32.35
N HIS A 125 3.99 24.86 31.69
CA HIS A 125 2.63 24.78 32.28
C HIS A 125 1.95 23.41 32.07
N GLY A 126 2.64 22.42 31.52
CA GLY A 126 2.11 21.06 31.36
C GLY A 126 1.94 20.32 32.70
N THR A 127 1.13 19.27 32.70
CA THR A 127 0.68 18.46 33.86
C THR A 127 1.78 17.80 34.71
N GLY A 128 3.06 17.95 34.35
CA GLY A 128 4.22 17.48 35.13
C GLY A 128 4.89 18.56 35.99
N ARG A 129 4.26 19.73 36.17
CA ARG A 129 4.82 20.82 36.97
C ARG A 129 4.73 20.46 38.46
N MET A 130 5.86 20.13 39.10
CA MET A 130 6.01 20.23 40.56
C MET A 130 5.93 21.72 40.93
N THR A 131 4.71 22.22 41.16
CA THR A 131 4.53 23.49 41.86
C THR A 131 4.87 23.22 43.33
N PHE A 132 6.04 23.70 43.77
CA PHE A 132 6.30 23.82 45.20
C PHE A 132 5.38 24.94 45.69
N ASP A 133 4.26 24.54 46.26
CA ASP A 133 3.38 25.41 47.02
C ASP A 133 4.15 25.77 48.30
N ASP A 134 4.67 27.00 48.36
CA ASP A 134 5.39 27.52 49.51
C ASP A 134 4.34 28.07 50.50
N SER A 135 3.78 27.16 51.29
CA SER A 135 2.90 27.44 52.44
C SER A 135 3.72 27.59 53.72
#